data_AF-F9VVH7-F1
#
_entry.id   AF-F9VVH7-F1
#
_cell.length_a   1.000
_cell.length_b   1.000
_cell.length_c   1.000
_cell.angle_alpha   90.00
_cell.angle_beta   90.00
_cell.angle_gamma   90.00
#
_symmetry.space_group_name_H-M   'P 1'
#
loop_
_entity.id
_entity.type
_entity.pdbx_description
1 polymer ?
#
loop_
_entity_poly.entity_id
_entity_poly.type
_entity_poly.pdbx_seq_one_letter_code
_entity_poly.pdbx_strand_id
1 'polypeptide(L)'
;MAVLNPDLQYANLAIRGKRTRQVLEDQLEPALALEPDLVAAPLGMNDVIGRSDLTQVRADLDAIYRRLADSDVTVIVSTFPNIVRTIPFAARKEHRLLELNAMNREFAATYGFILVDLHAAPVLTDPRSWSSDRLHASPFGHERFADAAAHALGLPDATDDWGNPLPPAPVSHPVAALVRDTRWAVEFFTPWLIRKLRGVSLGDGREPKRPSLTSIVVRDV
;
A
#
# COMPACT_ATOMS: atom_id res chain seq x y z
N MET A 1 16.71 -8.92 1.60
CA MET A 1 16.29 -10.17 0.91
C MET A 1 17.27 -10.60 -0.16
N ALA A 2 17.45 -9.90 -1.29
CA ALA A 2 18.36 -10.35 -2.36
C ALA A 2 19.84 -10.50 -1.93
N VAL A 3 20.30 -9.72 -0.95
CA VAL A 3 21.61 -9.90 -0.30
C VAL A 3 21.70 -11.24 0.46
N LEU A 4 20.59 -11.66 1.07
CA LEU A 4 20.50 -12.91 1.87
C LEU A 4 20.23 -14.13 0.98
N ASN A 5 19.54 -13.93 -0.14
CA ASN A 5 19.21 -14.96 -1.13
C ASN A 5 19.50 -14.42 -2.55
N PRO A 6 20.68 -14.73 -3.12
CA PRO A 6 21.07 -14.32 -4.47
C PRO A 6 20.16 -14.84 -5.59
N ASP A 7 19.45 -15.94 -5.36
CA ASP A 7 18.53 -16.54 -6.33
C ASP A 7 17.14 -15.90 -6.28
N LEU A 8 16.93 -14.89 -5.42
CA LEU A 8 15.65 -14.17 -5.31
C LEU A 8 15.22 -13.60 -6.67
N GLN A 9 14.05 -14.03 -7.11
CA GLN A 9 13.35 -13.46 -8.24
C GLN A 9 12.20 -12.56 -7.76
N TYR A 10 11.85 -11.56 -8.57
CA TYR A 10 10.80 -10.61 -8.25
C TYR A 10 9.94 -10.29 -9.47
N ALA A 11 8.63 -10.32 -9.24
CA ALA A 11 7.61 -9.83 -10.15
C ALA A 11 6.81 -8.70 -9.48
N ASN A 12 6.26 -7.81 -10.29
CA ASN A 12 5.37 -6.73 -9.86
C ASN A 12 4.21 -6.63 -10.82
N LEU A 13 3.11 -7.27 -10.43
CA LEU A 13 1.87 -7.30 -11.19
C LEU A 13 1.02 -6.07 -10.94
N ALA A 14 1.31 -5.24 -9.93
CA ALA A 14 0.46 -4.13 -9.53
C ALA A 14 0.34 -3.06 -10.62
N ILE A 15 -0.91 -2.76 -11.00
CA ILE A 15 -1.23 -1.65 -11.92
C ILE A 15 -2.04 -0.58 -11.18
N ARG A 16 -1.61 0.67 -11.37
CA ARG A 16 -2.04 1.82 -10.58
C ARG A 16 -3.55 2.02 -10.69
N GLY A 17 -4.21 2.21 -9.55
CA GLY A 17 -5.63 2.52 -9.49
C GLY A 17 -6.56 1.31 -9.60
N LYS A 18 -6.04 0.08 -9.75
CA LYS A 18 -6.88 -1.13 -9.70
C LYS A 18 -7.56 -1.26 -8.34
N ARG A 19 -8.84 -1.61 -8.40
CA ARG A 19 -9.69 -1.95 -7.25
C ARG A 19 -9.64 -3.45 -6.97
N THR A 20 -10.06 -3.86 -5.78
CA THR A 20 -10.05 -5.28 -5.37
C THR A 20 -10.72 -6.18 -6.40
N ARG A 21 -11.89 -5.80 -6.95
CA ARG A 21 -12.56 -6.56 -8.01
C ARG A 21 -11.67 -6.86 -9.21
N GLN A 22 -10.94 -5.85 -9.69
CA GLN A 22 -10.06 -5.97 -10.85
C GLN A 22 -8.80 -6.80 -10.52
N VAL A 23 -8.38 -6.80 -9.25
CA VAL A 23 -7.30 -7.67 -8.79
C VAL A 23 -7.76 -9.13 -8.84
N LEU A 24 -8.96 -9.41 -8.34
CA LEU A 24 -9.60 -10.73 -8.37
C LEU A 24 -9.73 -11.24 -9.81
N GLU A 25 -10.23 -10.40 -10.72
CA GLU A 25 -10.51 -10.78 -12.10
C GLU A 25 -9.24 -10.90 -12.96
N ASP A 26 -8.27 -9.98 -12.80
CA ASP A 26 -7.18 -9.83 -13.77
C ASP A 26 -5.80 -10.20 -13.23
N GLN A 27 -5.58 -10.24 -11.92
CA GLN A 27 -4.22 -10.31 -11.34
C GLN A 27 -3.99 -11.52 -10.46
N LEU A 28 -5.03 -12.08 -9.84
CA LEU A 28 -4.89 -13.20 -8.91
C LEU A 28 -4.33 -14.45 -9.58
N GLU A 29 -4.99 -14.97 -10.61
CA GLU A 29 -4.53 -16.18 -11.29
C GLU A 29 -3.19 -15.99 -12.02
N PRO A 30 -2.92 -14.85 -12.71
CA PRO A 30 -1.58 -14.59 -13.23
C PRO A 30 -0.49 -14.52 -12.16
N ALA A 31 -0.78 -14.03 -10.95
CA ALA A 31 0.19 -14.03 -9.86
C ALA A 31 0.49 -15.45 -9.36
N LEU A 32 -0.55 -16.29 -9.22
CA LEU A 32 -0.41 -17.68 -8.78
C LEU A 32 0.24 -18.57 -9.82
N ALA A 33 0.03 -18.29 -11.12
CA ALA A 33 0.69 -19.00 -12.21
C ALA A 33 2.21 -18.80 -12.25
N LEU A 34 2.75 -17.82 -11.51
CA LEU A 34 4.20 -17.65 -11.32
C LEU A 34 4.77 -18.59 -10.25
N GLU A 35 3.93 -19.36 -9.55
CA GLU A 35 4.31 -20.24 -8.44
C GLU A 35 5.20 -19.54 -7.39
N PRO A 36 4.78 -18.38 -6.84
CA PRO A 36 5.61 -17.62 -5.92
C PRO A 36 5.69 -18.26 -4.52
N ASP A 37 6.86 -18.20 -3.88
CA ASP A 37 7.01 -18.57 -2.47
C ASP A 37 6.43 -17.50 -1.51
N LEU A 38 6.35 -16.25 -1.99
CA LEU A 38 5.92 -15.09 -1.22
C LEU A 38 5.08 -14.12 -2.06
N VAL A 39 3.90 -13.75 -1.57
CA VAL A 39 3.03 -12.73 -2.16
C VAL A 39 2.78 -11.60 -1.17
N ALA A 40 3.12 -10.37 -1.55
CA ALA A 40 2.67 -9.17 -0.85
C ALA A 40 1.40 -8.62 -1.51
N ALA A 41 0.28 -8.63 -0.80
CA ALA A 41 -1.03 -8.23 -1.31
C ALA A 41 -1.66 -7.09 -0.47
N PRO A 42 -1.08 -5.88 -0.42
CA PRO A 42 -1.71 -4.72 0.20
C PRO A 42 -2.85 -4.18 -0.70
N LEU A 43 -4.06 -4.73 -0.55
CA LEU A 43 -5.22 -4.46 -1.40
C LEU A 43 -6.29 -3.57 -0.73
N GLY A 44 -7.12 -2.92 -1.54
CA GLY A 44 -8.36 -2.24 -1.09
C GLY A 44 -8.30 -0.72 -0.91
N MET A 45 -7.12 -0.09 -0.88
CA MET A 45 -7.06 1.38 -0.67
C MET A 45 -7.72 2.18 -1.82
N ASN A 46 -7.64 1.69 -3.05
CA ASN A 46 -8.33 2.32 -4.19
C ASN A 46 -9.86 2.24 -4.07
N ASP A 47 -10.40 1.24 -3.38
CA ASP A 47 -11.84 1.11 -3.11
C ASP A 47 -12.34 2.09 -2.04
N VAL A 48 -11.52 2.34 -1.02
CA VAL A 48 -11.75 3.40 -0.02
C VAL A 48 -11.82 4.77 -0.72
N ILE A 49 -10.84 5.05 -1.59
CA ILE A 49 -10.77 6.28 -2.39
C ILE A 49 -11.94 6.35 -3.40
N GLY A 50 -12.23 5.26 -4.10
CA GLY A 50 -13.19 5.12 -5.19
C GLY A 50 -14.66 5.12 -4.78
N ARG A 51 -14.96 4.96 -3.48
CA ARG A 51 -16.32 4.81 -2.92
C ARG A 51 -17.02 3.49 -3.28
N SER A 52 -16.27 2.41 -3.50
CA SER A 52 -16.87 1.07 -3.72
C SER A 52 -17.75 0.65 -2.53
N ASP A 53 -18.71 -0.25 -2.74
CA ASP A 53 -19.43 -0.88 -1.64
C ASP A 53 -18.46 -1.74 -0.81
N LEU A 54 -18.33 -1.47 0.49
CA LEU A 54 -17.38 -2.20 1.35
C LEU A 54 -17.81 -3.64 1.63
N THR A 55 -19.10 -3.94 1.54
CA THR A 55 -19.60 -5.32 1.59
C THR A 55 -19.04 -6.11 0.42
N GLN A 56 -19.06 -5.52 -0.77
CA GLN A 56 -18.51 -6.15 -1.96
C GLN A 56 -16.99 -6.23 -1.91
N VAL A 57 -16.31 -5.19 -1.42
CA VAL A 57 -14.86 -5.20 -1.23
C VAL A 57 -14.43 -6.31 -0.28
N ARG A 58 -15.15 -6.51 0.83
CA ARG A 58 -14.90 -7.63 1.75
C ARG A 58 -15.06 -8.97 1.05
N ALA A 59 -16.15 -9.18 0.31
CA ALA A 59 -16.37 -10.44 -0.40
C ALA A 59 -15.28 -10.71 -1.46
N ASP A 60 -14.82 -9.67 -2.17
CA ASP A 60 -13.75 -9.80 -3.15
C ASP A 60 -12.40 -10.10 -2.48
N LEU A 61 -12.09 -9.41 -1.37
CA LEU A 61 -10.88 -9.67 -0.58
C LEU A 61 -10.88 -11.09 -0.02
N ASP A 62 -12.01 -11.55 0.52
CA ASP A 62 -12.19 -12.91 1.02
C ASP A 62 -11.93 -13.95 -0.08
N ALA A 63 -12.48 -13.74 -1.28
CA ALA A 63 -12.24 -14.62 -2.42
C ALA A 63 -10.75 -14.67 -2.83
N ILE A 64 -10.10 -13.50 -2.91
CA ILE A 64 -8.66 -13.41 -3.23
C ILE A 64 -7.83 -14.11 -2.15
N TYR A 65 -8.03 -13.75 -0.89
CA TYR A 65 -7.21 -14.21 0.22
C TYR A 65 -7.42 -15.69 0.53
N ARG A 66 -8.64 -16.20 0.45
CA ARG A 66 -8.88 -17.65 0.51
C ARG A 66 -8.12 -18.40 -0.59
N ARG A 67 -8.19 -17.92 -1.84
CA ARG A 67 -7.47 -18.54 -2.96
C ARG A 67 -5.95 -18.52 -2.78
N LEU A 68 -5.39 -17.44 -2.21
CA LEU A 68 -3.97 -17.39 -1.84
C LEU A 68 -3.64 -18.38 -0.71
N ALA A 69 -4.48 -18.45 0.33
CA ALA A 69 -4.29 -19.39 1.44
C ALA A 69 -4.32 -20.86 0.99
N ASP A 70 -5.14 -21.18 -0.02
CA ASP A 70 -5.22 -22.51 -0.63
C ASP A 70 -4.00 -22.86 -1.52
N SER A 71 -3.07 -21.92 -1.75
CA SER A 71 -1.97 -22.07 -2.74
C SER A 71 -0.58 -22.31 -2.14
N ASP A 72 -0.48 -22.70 -0.87
CA ASP A 72 0.80 -22.98 -0.16
C ASP A 72 1.87 -21.87 -0.29
N VAL A 73 1.42 -20.62 -0.41
CA VAL A 73 2.28 -19.43 -0.54
C VAL A 73 2.31 -18.65 0.76
N THR A 74 3.48 -18.10 1.12
CA THR A 74 3.52 -17.14 2.23
C THR A 74 2.87 -15.83 1.79
N VAL A 75 1.90 -15.33 2.54
CA VAL A 75 1.20 -14.09 2.18
C VAL A 75 1.50 -13.00 3.20
N ILE A 76 1.86 -11.82 2.70
CA ILE A 76 1.91 -10.58 3.47
C ILE A 76 0.71 -9.71 3.10
N VAL A 77 -0.03 -9.29 4.12
CA VAL A 77 -1.05 -8.23 4.02
C VAL A 77 -0.66 -7.07 4.92
N SER A 78 -1.26 -5.91 4.70
CA SER A 78 -0.98 -4.74 5.53
C SER A 78 -2.24 -3.98 5.90
N THR A 79 -2.17 -3.27 7.03
CA THR A 79 -3.06 -2.12 7.24
C THR A 79 -2.53 -0.93 6.42
N PHE A 80 -3.35 0.10 6.26
CA PHE A 80 -2.99 1.34 5.60
C PHE A 80 -2.79 2.47 6.62
N PRO A 81 -1.77 3.34 6.42
CA PRO A 81 -1.51 4.48 7.30
C PRO A 81 -2.70 5.42 7.45
N ASN A 82 -2.75 6.15 8.57
CA ASN A 82 -3.77 7.17 8.77
C ASN A 82 -3.53 8.39 7.86
N ILE A 83 -4.17 8.38 6.69
CA ILE A 83 -4.10 9.47 5.70
C ILE A 83 -4.85 10.75 6.10
N VAL A 84 -5.64 10.74 7.18
CA VAL A 84 -6.37 11.95 7.65
C VAL A 84 -5.40 13.05 8.06
N ARG A 85 -4.21 12.67 8.53
CA ARG A 85 -3.17 13.62 8.95
C ARG A 85 -2.39 14.22 7.79
N THR A 86 -2.44 13.62 6.60
CA THR A 86 -1.63 14.02 5.45
C THR A 86 -2.47 14.68 4.36
N ILE A 87 -3.74 14.29 4.18
CA ILE A 87 -4.59 14.76 3.08
C ILE A 87 -5.77 15.60 3.62
N PRO A 88 -5.88 16.89 3.23
CA PRO A 88 -7.06 17.69 3.52
C PRO A 88 -8.36 16.99 3.09
N PHE A 89 -9.38 16.99 3.95
CA PHE A 89 -10.69 16.34 3.75
C PHE A 89 -10.73 14.79 3.77
N ALA A 90 -9.60 14.11 4.01
CA ALA A 90 -9.57 12.66 4.17
C ALA A 90 -10.33 12.15 5.40
N ALA A 91 -10.66 13.02 6.37
CA ALA A 91 -11.51 12.70 7.53
C ALA A 91 -12.84 12.05 7.12
N ARG A 92 -13.42 12.44 5.97
CA ARG A 92 -14.66 11.83 5.46
C ARG A 92 -14.51 10.36 5.05
N LYS A 93 -13.28 9.87 4.90
CA LYS A 93 -12.92 8.50 4.51
C LYS A 93 -12.33 7.68 5.65
N GLU A 94 -12.10 8.28 6.81
CA GLU A 94 -11.47 7.63 7.95
C GLU A 94 -12.21 6.35 8.36
N HIS A 95 -13.54 6.41 8.53
CA HIS A 95 -14.33 5.22 8.88
C HIS A 95 -14.12 4.05 7.90
N ARG A 96 -14.05 4.33 6.60
CA ARG A 96 -13.86 3.30 5.55
C ARG A 96 -12.44 2.72 5.58
N LEU A 97 -11.45 3.57 5.85
CA LEU A 97 -10.07 3.15 6.05
C LEU A 97 -9.94 2.25 7.27
N LEU A 98 -10.56 2.62 8.38
CA LEU A 98 -10.56 1.83 9.61
C LEU A 98 -11.27 0.49 9.40
N GLU A 99 -12.37 0.47 8.66
CA GLU A 99 -13.10 -0.75 8.31
C GLU A 99 -12.24 -1.68 7.42
N LEU A 100 -11.57 -1.14 6.39
CA LEU A 100 -10.62 -1.90 5.57
C LEU A 100 -9.45 -2.45 6.40
N ASN A 101 -8.89 -1.65 7.30
CA ASN A 101 -7.81 -2.09 8.18
C ASN A 101 -8.29 -3.20 9.12
N ALA A 102 -9.51 -3.11 9.64
CA ALA A 102 -10.10 -4.17 10.44
C ALA A 102 -10.27 -5.47 9.63
N MET A 103 -10.76 -5.38 8.38
CA MET A 103 -10.85 -6.52 7.46
C MET A 103 -9.47 -7.17 7.26
N ASN A 104 -8.42 -6.39 6.95
CA ASN A 104 -7.09 -6.95 6.71
C ASN A 104 -6.50 -7.63 7.96
N ARG A 105 -6.76 -7.09 9.17
CA ARG A 105 -6.36 -7.77 10.42
C ARG A 105 -7.11 -9.08 10.62
N GLU A 106 -8.42 -9.09 10.36
CA GLU A 106 -9.27 -10.28 10.45
C GLU A 106 -8.83 -11.36 9.47
N PHE A 107 -8.58 -11.01 8.21
CA PHE A 107 -8.09 -11.95 7.20
C PHE A 107 -6.70 -12.49 7.54
N ALA A 108 -5.80 -11.65 8.05
CA ALA A 108 -4.50 -12.12 8.51
C ALA A 108 -4.62 -13.17 9.62
N ALA A 109 -5.48 -12.92 10.61
CA ALA A 109 -5.73 -13.87 11.68
C ALA A 109 -6.42 -15.16 11.19
N THR A 110 -7.36 -15.03 10.25
CA THR A 110 -8.16 -16.16 9.73
C THR A 110 -7.33 -17.09 8.87
N TYR A 111 -6.50 -16.55 7.98
CA TYR A 111 -5.72 -17.33 7.00
C TYR A 111 -4.25 -17.53 7.41
N GLY A 112 -3.83 -17.02 8.57
CA GLY A 112 -2.45 -17.13 9.04
C GLY A 112 -1.45 -16.28 8.25
N PHE A 113 -1.90 -15.17 7.64
CA PHE A 113 -1.01 -14.30 6.88
C PHE A 113 -0.15 -13.43 7.79
N ILE A 114 1.01 -13.06 7.27
CA ILE A 114 1.89 -12.09 7.91
C ILE A 114 1.25 -10.70 7.78
N LEU A 115 0.94 -10.08 8.92
CA LEU A 115 0.38 -8.75 8.96
C LEU A 115 1.47 -7.70 9.20
N VAL A 116 1.57 -6.72 8.30
CA VAL A 116 2.35 -5.49 8.51
C VAL A 116 1.40 -4.38 8.96
N ASP A 117 1.40 -4.04 10.26
CA ASP A 117 0.51 -3.00 10.79
C ASP A 117 1.08 -1.58 10.62
N LEU A 118 0.90 -1.02 9.43
CA LEU A 118 1.32 0.35 9.08
C LEU A 118 0.48 1.45 9.72
N HIS A 119 -0.74 1.14 10.18
CA HIS A 119 -1.67 2.15 10.71
C HIS A 119 -1.19 2.74 12.05
N ALA A 120 -0.58 1.90 12.88
CA ALA A 120 -0.12 2.29 14.22
C ALA A 120 1.19 3.10 14.21
N ALA A 121 1.95 3.09 13.11
CA ALA A 121 3.30 3.61 13.07
C ALA A 121 3.35 5.15 13.02
N PRO A 122 3.91 5.82 14.05
CA PRO A 122 4.02 7.27 14.09
C PRO A 122 4.75 7.89 12.89
N VAL A 123 5.82 7.24 12.40
CA VAL A 123 6.60 7.70 11.24
C VAL A 123 5.73 7.92 9.99
N LEU A 124 4.67 7.12 9.83
CA LEU A 124 3.80 7.16 8.66
C LEU A 124 2.73 8.25 8.75
N THR A 125 2.64 8.96 9.87
CA THR A 125 1.85 10.20 9.99
C THR A 125 2.66 11.46 9.68
N ASP A 126 3.99 11.35 9.57
CA ASP A 126 4.88 12.45 9.23
C ASP A 126 4.85 12.74 7.72
N PRO A 127 4.63 14.00 7.28
CA PRO A 127 4.66 14.37 5.86
C PRO A 127 5.94 13.98 5.11
N ARG A 128 7.09 13.85 5.79
CA ARG A 128 8.37 13.43 5.18
C ARG A 128 8.33 11.98 4.66
N SER A 129 7.42 11.16 5.18
CA SER A 129 7.17 9.79 4.69
C SER A 129 6.36 9.74 3.40
N TRP A 130 5.91 10.89 2.90
CA TRP A 130 5.04 10.97 1.73
C TRP A 130 5.63 11.86 0.64
N SER A 131 5.34 11.49 -0.60
CA SER A 131 5.64 12.31 -1.77
C SER A 131 4.82 13.61 -1.74
N SER A 132 5.14 14.56 -2.62
CA SER A 132 4.47 15.87 -2.69
C SER A 132 2.95 15.80 -2.89
N ASP A 133 2.45 14.70 -3.46
CA ASP A 133 1.01 14.46 -3.62
C ASP A 133 0.31 14.03 -2.32
N ARG A 134 1.06 13.77 -1.26
CA ARG A 134 0.61 13.36 0.09
C ARG A 134 -0.14 12.03 0.16
N LEU A 135 -0.15 11.27 -0.93
CA LEU A 135 -0.86 10.00 -1.05
C LEU A 135 0.09 8.82 -1.27
N HIS A 136 1.13 9.01 -2.06
CA HIS A 136 2.14 7.99 -2.30
C HIS A 136 3.33 8.18 -1.36
N ALA A 137 3.97 7.09 -0.95
CA ALA A 137 5.16 7.17 -0.12
C ALA A 137 6.28 7.96 -0.82
N SER A 138 7.11 8.66 -0.05
CA SER A 138 8.40 9.16 -0.50
C SER A 138 9.40 7.98 -0.59
N PRO A 139 10.63 8.17 -1.13
CA PRO A 139 11.68 7.16 -0.99
C PRO A 139 11.88 6.71 0.46
N PHE A 140 11.95 7.66 1.39
CA PHE A 140 12.00 7.38 2.84
C PHE A 140 10.79 6.59 3.34
N GLY A 141 9.57 6.94 2.92
CA GLY A 141 8.38 6.17 3.29
C GLY A 141 8.40 4.73 2.73
N HIS A 142 8.93 4.54 1.52
CA HIS A 142 9.12 3.22 0.94
C HIS A 142 10.17 2.39 1.71
N GLU A 143 11.25 3.01 2.16
CA GLU A 143 12.21 2.37 3.07
C GLU A 143 11.51 1.91 4.35
N ARG A 144 10.69 2.76 5.00
CA ARG A 144 9.93 2.36 6.20
C ARG A 144 8.94 1.23 5.94
N PHE A 145 8.29 1.17 4.78
CA PHE A 145 7.44 0.02 4.42
C PHE A 145 8.27 -1.26 4.23
N ALA A 146 9.45 -1.16 3.62
CA ALA A 146 10.34 -2.29 3.43
C ALA A 146 10.90 -2.80 4.77
N ASP A 147 11.30 -1.90 5.67
CA ASP A 147 11.77 -2.21 7.01
C ASP A 147 10.66 -2.90 7.84
N ALA A 148 9.43 -2.39 7.75
CA ALA A 148 8.27 -3.01 8.40
C ALA A 148 7.99 -4.43 7.89
N ALA A 149 8.06 -4.64 6.58
CA ALA A 149 7.89 -5.96 5.99
C ALA A 149 9.05 -6.90 6.36
N ALA A 150 10.29 -6.41 6.34
CA ALA A 150 11.47 -7.16 6.76
C ALA A 150 11.36 -7.62 8.23
N HIS A 151 10.92 -6.73 9.12
CA HIS A 151 10.68 -7.03 10.52
C HIS A 151 9.56 -8.08 10.69
N ALA A 152 8.43 -7.90 10.00
CA ALA A 152 7.32 -8.85 10.05
C ALA A 152 7.67 -10.25 9.51
N LEU A 153 8.62 -10.31 8.57
CA LEU A 153 9.17 -11.56 8.02
C LEU A 153 10.27 -12.19 8.88
N GLY A 154 10.71 -11.52 9.96
CA GLY A 154 11.80 -11.99 10.81
C GLY A 154 13.14 -12.06 10.09
N LEU A 155 13.39 -11.18 9.12
CA LEU A 155 14.68 -11.16 8.42
C LEU A 155 15.82 -10.80 9.38
N PRO A 156 17.03 -11.37 9.16
CA PRO A 156 18.25 -10.91 9.83
C PRO A 156 18.41 -9.39 9.73
N ASP A 157 18.87 -8.77 10.80
CA ASP A 157 19.10 -7.32 10.95
C ASP A 157 17.85 -6.43 10.87
N ALA A 158 16.65 -7.01 10.77
CA ALA A 158 15.42 -6.22 10.82
C ALA A 158 15.14 -5.72 12.25
N THR A 159 15.00 -4.41 12.39
CA THR A 159 14.75 -3.74 13.67
C THR A 159 13.26 -3.50 13.89
N ASP A 160 12.83 -3.39 15.16
CA ASP A 160 11.46 -3.04 15.55
C ASP A 160 11.21 -1.52 15.57
N ASP A 161 12.26 -0.72 15.38
CA ASP A 161 12.22 0.74 15.40
C ASP A 161 11.72 1.39 14.09
N TRP A 162 11.40 0.58 13.08
CA TRP A 162 10.95 1.04 11.76
C TRP A 162 9.78 2.03 11.84
N GLY A 163 8.91 1.89 12.86
CA GLY A 163 7.73 2.73 13.05
C GLY A 163 7.98 4.02 13.83
N ASN A 164 9.15 4.18 14.46
CA ASN A 164 9.41 5.24 15.44
C ASN A 164 9.27 6.65 14.86
N PRO A 165 8.76 7.62 15.66
CA PRO A 165 8.59 8.98 15.19
C PRO A 165 9.94 9.60 14.79
N LEU A 166 9.92 10.39 13.73
CA LEU A 166 11.06 11.23 13.37
C LEU A 166 11.27 12.34 14.41
N PRO A 167 12.49 12.87 14.54
CA PRO A 167 12.73 14.09 15.30
C PRO A 167 11.76 15.21 14.87
N PRO A 168 11.20 15.99 15.81
CA PRO A 168 10.21 17.02 15.51
C PRO A 168 10.68 17.98 14.42
N ALA A 169 9.82 18.23 13.44
CA ALA A 169 10.08 19.27 12.45
C ALA A 169 9.78 20.66 13.04
N PRO A 170 10.43 21.73 12.55
CA PRO A 170 10.08 23.10 12.93
C PRO A 170 8.61 23.40 12.69
N VAL A 171 7.96 24.03 13.67
CA VAL A 171 6.53 24.38 13.59
C VAL A 171 6.33 25.38 12.45
N SER A 172 5.49 25.01 11.48
CA SER A 172 5.09 25.94 10.42
C SER A 172 4.08 26.95 10.93
N HIS A 173 4.22 28.21 10.51
CA HIS A 173 3.20 29.23 10.76
C HIS A 173 1.86 28.82 10.10
N PRO A 174 0.69 29.01 10.76
CA PRO A 174 -0.61 28.57 10.24
C PRO A 174 -0.94 29.08 8.83
N VAL A 175 -0.60 30.34 8.54
CA VAL A 175 -0.78 30.95 7.21
C VAL A 175 0.04 30.21 6.15
N ALA A 176 1.30 29.84 6.47
CA ALA A 176 2.15 29.10 5.55
C ALA A 176 1.59 27.69 5.29
N ALA A 177 0.97 27.06 6.29
CA ALA A 177 0.29 25.77 6.12
C ALA A 177 -0.91 25.90 5.15
N LEU A 178 -1.76 26.92 5.33
CA LEU A 178 -2.92 27.14 4.46
C LEU A 178 -2.53 27.38 2.99
N VAL A 179 -1.49 28.20 2.75
CA VAL A 179 -0.96 28.47 1.40
C VAL A 179 -0.46 27.17 0.75
N ARG A 180 0.28 26.34 1.49
CA ARG A 180 0.74 25.03 1.00
C ARG A 180 -0.40 24.08 0.68
N ASP A 181 -1.44 24.05 1.51
CA ASP A 181 -2.60 23.18 1.30
C ASP A 181 -3.41 23.61 0.07
N THR A 182 -3.58 24.91 -0.14
CA THR A 182 -4.26 25.45 -1.32
C THR A 182 -3.47 25.15 -2.59
N ARG A 183 -2.15 25.36 -2.56
CA ARG A 183 -1.27 25.03 -3.69
C ARG A 183 -1.32 23.55 -4.04
N TRP A 184 -1.23 22.68 -3.04
CA TRP A 184 -1.38 21.23 -3.22
C TRP A 184 -2.74 20.87 -3.83
N ALA A 185 -3.83 21.51 -3.39
CA ALA A 185 -5.16 21.23 -3.91
C ALA A 185 -5.29 21.59 -5.40
N VAL A 186 -4.66 22.69 -5.82
CA VAL A 186 -4.60 23.09 -7.24
C VAL A 186 -3.72 22.13 -8.05
N GLU A 187 -2.52 21.80 -7.55
CA GLU A 187 -1.53 21.02 -8.30
C GLU A 187 -1.88 19.53 -8.42
N PHE A 188 -2.42 18.90 -7.36
CA PHE A 188 -2.60 17.44 -7.31
C PHE A 188 -4.06 17.00 -7.18
N PHE A 189 -4.83 17.63 -6.30
CA PHE A 189 -6.21 17.21 -6.03
C PHE A 189 -7.15 17.54 -7.20
N THR A 190 -7.06 18.74 -7.76
CA THR A 190 -7.95 19.19 -8.84
C THR A 190 -7.82 18.33 -10.10
N PRO A 191 -6.60 18.05 -10.64
CA PRO A 191 -6.46 17.14 -11.78
C PRO A 191 -6.95 15.71 -11.50
N TRP A 192 -6.73 15.21 -10.28
CA TRP A 192 -7.26 13.92 -9.87
C TRP A 192 -8.79 13.89 -9.85
N LEU A 193 -9.43 14.92 -9.29
CA LEU A 193 -10.89 15.02 -9.22
C LEU A 193 -11.51 15.09 -10.63
N ILE A 194 -10.93 15.89 -11.53
CA ILE A 194 -11.39 15.99 -12.93
C ILE A 194 -11.33 14.62 -13.62
N ARG A 195 -10.21 13.89 -13.50
CA ARG A 195 -10.09 12.53 -14.06
C ARG A 195 -11.14 11.58 -13.51
N LYS A 196 -11.38 11.64 -12.20
CA LYS A 196 -12.37 10.80 -11.53
C LYS A 196 -13.79 11.09 -12.02
N LEU A 197 -14.16 12.37 -12.21
CA LEU A 197 -15.45 12.75 -12.79
C LEU A 197 -15.60 12.29 -14.24
N ARG A 198 -14.50 12.18 -14.98
CA ARG A 198 -14.45 11.64 -16.34
C ARG A 198 -14.38 10.11 -16.40
N GLY A 199 -14.34 9.41 -15.26
CA GLY A 199 -14.24 7.95 -15.21
C GLY A 199 -12.90 7.39 -15.68
N VAL A 200 -11.85 8.21 -15.82
CA VAL A 200 -10.53 7.78 -16.31
C VAL A 200 -9.67 7.30 -15.14
N SER A 201 -9.14 6.07 -15.23
CA SER A 201 -8.18 5.54 -14.27
C SER A 201 -6.74 5.72 -14.76
N LEU A 202 -5.80 5.86 -13.81
CA LEU A 202 -4.37 5.98 -14.14
C LEU A 202 -3.77 4.70 -14.71
N GLY A 203 -4.44 3.56 -14.50
CA GLY A 203 -4.03 2.24 -14.96
C GLY A 203 -4.65 1.82 -16.28
N ASP A 204 -5.55 2.60 -16.89
CA ASP A 204 -6.22 2.19 -18.13
C ASP A 204 -5.17 2.00 -19.24
N GLY A 205 -5.21 0.83 -19.89
CA GLY A 205 -4.26 0.43 -20.93
C GLY A 205 -2.82 0.22 -20.46
N ARG A 206 -2.58 0.09 -19.15
CA ARG A 206 -1.25 -0.22 -18.61
C ARG A 206 -1.08 -1.69 -18.30
N GLU A 207 0.09 -2.20 -18.69
CA GLU A 207 0.57 -3.51 -18.29
C GLU A 207 1.31 -3.48 -16.94
N PRO A 208 1.43 -4.63 -16.26
CA PRO A 208 2.35 -4.82 -15.15
C PRO A 208 3.76 -4.31 -15.43
N LYS A 209 4.40 -3.71 -14.43
CA LYS A 209 5.79 -3.23 -14.56
C LYS A 209 6.79 -4.38 -14.70
N ARG A 210 6.53 -5.49 -14.04
CA ARG A 210 7.34 -6.72 -14.08
C ARG A 210 6.40 -7.93 -14.08
N PRO A 211 5.86 -8.31 -15.25
CA PRO A 211 4.85 -9.38 -15.33
C PRO A 211 5.40 -10.77 -15.02
N SER A 212 6.72 -10.94 -15.06
CA SER A 212 7.39 -12.23 -14.85
C SER A 212 8.40 -12.13 -13.70
N LEU A 213 8.65 -13.27 -13.05
CA LEU A 213 9.73 -13.42 -12.08
C LEU A 213 11.08 -13.22 -12.79
N THR A 214 11.84 -12.26 -12.31
CA THR A 214 13.17 -11.92 -12.86
C THR A 214 14.15 -11.72 -11.71
N SER A 215 15.40 -12.14 -11.90
CA SER A 215 16.45 -11.99 -10.88
C SER A 215 16.67 -10.53 -10.50
N ILE A 216 16.93 -10.28 -9.22
CA ILE A 216 17.29 -8.97 -8.71
C ILE A 216 18.82 -8.84 -8.65
N VAL A 217 19.38 -7.89 -9.40
CA VAL A 217 20.79 -7.51 -9.25
C VAL A 217 20.91 -6.61 -8.02
N VAL A 218 21.54 -7.12 -6.96
CA VAL A 218 22.02 -6.29 -5.86
C VAL A 218 23.12 -5.41 -6.41
N ARG A 219 22.93 -4.10 -6.40
CA ARG A 219 24.02 -3.16 -6.64
C ARG A 219 24.70 -2.91 -5.30
N ASP A 220 25.99 -3.12 -5.23
CA ASP A 220 26.80 -2.63 -4.11
C ASP A 220 26.62 -1.11 -4.03
N VAL A 221 26.16 -0.62 -2.87
CA VAL A 221 25.98 0.81 -2.58
C VAL A 221 27.24 1.34 -1.94
#